data_AF-A0A378TK14-F1
#
_entry.id   AF-A0A378TK14-F1
#
_cell.length_a   1.000
_cell.length_b   1.000
_cell.length_c   1.000
_cell.angle_alpha   90.00
_cell.angle_beta   90.00
_cell.angle_gamma   90.00
#
_symmetry.space_group_name_H-M   'P 1'
#
loop_
_entity.id
_entity.type
_entity.pdbx_description
1 polymer ?
#
loop_
_entity_poly.entity_id
_entity_poly.type
_entity_poly.pdbx_seq_one_letter_code
_entity_poly.pdbx_strand_id
1 'polypeptide(L)'
;MTRLIGVLFVFAVLLAAPAAAESYAQLPAVPVVASPGCGGTVSADAQVTPMADGNGVRVAISYDAGRYDGSCTLTVAATWTNQTTGASGEGDITAVSVIDGHYGFIGYANTQFATGSGDVVITLSTHPGAELRLTV
;
A
#
# COMPACT_ATOMS: atom_id res chain seq x y z
N MET A 1 -61.85 20.55 28.56
CA MET A 1 -61.40 20.61 27.15
C MET A 1 -60.53 21.86 27.08
N THR A 2 -59.20 21.80 26.98
CA THR A 2 -58.43 21.51 25.76
C THR A 2 -56.99 21.19 26.16
N ARG A 3 -56.41 20.10 25.65
CA ARG A 3 -55.05 19.63 25.96
C ARG A 3 -54.02 20.39 25.10
N LEU A 4 -53.00 20.96 25.73
CA LEU A 4 -51.78 21.43 25.06
C LEU A 4 -50.98 20.19 24.60
N ILE A 5 -50.88 20.01 23.28
CA ILE A 5 -49.97 19.02 22.68
C ILE A 5 -48.66 19.76 22.39
N GLY A 6 -47.65 19.49 23.21
CA GLY A 6 -46.27 19.92 22.96
C GLY A 6 -45.69 19.10 21.82
N VAL A 7 -45.29 19.77 20.74
CA VAL A 7 -44.56 19.16 19.62
C VAL A 7 -43.11 19.01 20.04
N LEU A 8 -42.70 17.76 20.29
CA LEU A 8 -41.30 17.41 20.54
C LEU A 8 -40.60 17.27 19.17
N PHE A 9 -39.78 18.25 18.79
CA PHE A 9 -38.90 18.12 17.63
C PHE A 9 -37.69 17.25 18.02
N VAL A 10 -37.68 16.00 17.57
CA VAL A 10 -36.50 15.12 17.68
C VAL A 10 -35.55 15.46 16.53
N PHE A 11 -34.47 16.17 16.84
CA PHE A 11 -33.39 16.46 15.89
C PHE A 11 -32.52 15.20 15.77
N ALA A 12 -32.78 14.36 14.77
CA ALA A 12 -31.92 13.22 14.45
C ALA A 12 -30.64 13.72 13.77
N VAL A 13 -29.59 13.96 14.56
CA VAL A 13 -28.25 14.23 14.03
C VAL A 13 -27.70 12.91 13.49
N LEU A 14 -27.74 12.74 12.17
CA LEU A 14 -27.01 11.69 11.46
C LEU A 14 -25.51 11.96 11.63
N LEU A 15 -24.90 11.31 12.61
CA LEU A 15 -23.45 11.23 12.76
C LEU A 15 -22.90 10.39 11.60
N ALA A 16 -22.67 11.02 10.45
CA ALA A 16 -21.78 10.45 9.44
C ALA A 16 -20.38 10.38 10.07
N ALA A 17 -19.87 9.17 10.29
CA ALA A 17 -18.46 8.99 10.64
C ALA A 17 -17.62 9.65 9.54
N PRO A 18 -16.51 10.35 9.88
CA PRO A 18 -15.62 10.84 8.86
C PRO A 18 -15.16 9.64 8.02
N ALA A 19 -15.30 9.73 6.69
CA ALA A 19 -14.68 8.78 5.80
C ALA A 19 -13.18 8.86 6.03
N ALA A 20 -12.62 7.86 6.72
CA ALA A 20 -11.17 7.78 6.89
C ALA A 20 -10.57 7.56 5.50
N ALA A 21 -9.76 8.51 5.04
CA ALA A 21 -8.92 8.30 3.87
C ALA A 21 -8.04 7.07 4.16
N GLU A 22 -8.14 6.03 3.32
CA GLU A 22 -7.32 4.83 3.46
C GLU A 22 -5.87 5.21 3.12
N SER A 23 -5.10 5.62 4.13
CA SER A 23 -3.72 6.09 3.96
C SER A 23 -2.69 4.95 3.98
N TYR A 24 -3.16 3.72 4.13
CA TYR A 24 -2.38 2.50 4.21
C TYR A 24 -3.13 1.35 3.55
N ALA A 25 -2.42 0.52 2.79
CA ALA A 25 -2.91 -0.75 2.28
C ALA A 25 -1.81 -1.81 2.33
N GLN A 26 -2.19 -3.09 2.39
CA GLN A 26 -1.23 -4.19 2.42
C GLN A 26 -1.75 -5.40 1.65
N LEU A 27 -0.82 -6.10 0.98
CA LEU A 27 -1.02 -7.41 0.40
C LEU A 27 -0.31 -8.49 1.23
N PRO A 28 -0.94 -9.65 1.41
CA PRO A 28 -0.36 -10.75 2.16
C PRO A 28 0.89 -11.31 1.46
N ALA A 29 1.67 -12.09 2.21
CA ALA A 29 2.81 -12.81 1.66
C ALA A 29 2.36 -13.86 0.64
N VAL A 30 3.02 -13.89 -0.53
CA VAL A 30 2.78 -14.87 -1.60
C VAL A 30 4.09 -15.56 -1.98
N PRO A 31 4.06 -16.83 -2.43
CA PRO A 31 5.27 -17.54 -2.83
C PRO A 31 5.88 -16.93 -4.10
N VAL A 32 7.20 -16.82 -4.12
CA VAL A 32 7.97 -16.32 -5.28
C VAL A 32 9.23 -17.15 -5.49
N VAL A 33 9.74 -17.12 -6.72
CA VAL A 33 11.04 -17.66 -7.08
C VAL A 33 11.81 -16.56 -7.79
N ALA A 34 12.75 -15.94 -7.06
CA ALA A 34 13.56 -14.84 -7.59
C ALA A 34 14.61 -15.34 -8.58
N SER A 35 15.22 -16.48 -8.27
CA SER A 35 16.21 -17.17 -9.11
C SER A 35 16.33 -18.65 -8.68
N PRO A 36 17.03 -19.52 -9.46
CA PRO A 36 17.22 -20.92 -9.08
C PRO A 36 17.84 -21.06 -7.69
N GLY A 37 17.11 -21.68 -6.75
CA GLY A 37 17.56 -21.85 -5.37
C GLY A 37 17.29 -20.65 -4.43
N CYS A 38 16.63 -19.61 -4.94
CA CYS A 38 16.13 -18.43 -4.21
C CYS A 38 14.60 -18.38 -4.30
N GLY A 39 13.94 -19.43 -3.80
CA GLY A 39 12.50 -19.42 -3.54
C GLY A 39 12.21 -18.75 -2.21
N GLY A 40 10.98 -18.29 -2.01
CA GLY A 40 10.64 -17.55 -0.81
C GLY A 40 9.20 -17.07 -0.79
N THR A 41 8.95 -16.05 0.04
CA THR A 41 7.69 -15.32 0.07
C THR A 41 7.92 -13.83 -0.07
N VAL A 42 6.97 -13.11 -0.66
CA VAL A 42 6.98 -11.65 -0.71
C VAL A 42 5.64 -11.09 -0.27
N SER A 43 5.65 -10.14 0.66
CA SER A 43 4.50 -9.29 0.99
C SER A 43 4.76 -7.88 0.51
N ALA A 44 3.72 -7.06 0.45
CA ALA A 44 3.85 -5.67 0.06
C ALA A 44 2.90 -4.76 0.83
N ASP A 45 3.29 -3.51 1.01
CA ASP A 45 2.45 -2.46 1.58
C ASP A 45 2.59 -1.16 0.79
N ALA A 46 1.59 -0.31 0.93
CA ALA A 46 1.61 1.04 0.40
C ALA A 46 1.10 2.02 1.45
N GLN A 47 1.70 3.21 1.47
CA GLN A 47 1.42 4.26 2.45
C GLN A 47 1.43 5.62 1.78
N VAL A 48 0.51 6.50 2.17
CA VAL A 48 0.59 7.92 1.81
C VAL A 48 1.86 8.52 2.42
N THR A 49 2.66 9.20 1.60
CA THR A 49 3.92 9.82 2.03
C THR A 49 4.03 11.26 1.53
N PRO A 50 4.55 12.20 2.33
CA PRO A 50 4.90 13.54 1.86
C PRO A 50 5.99 13.51 0.79
N MET A 51 5.90 14.39 -0.20
CA MET A 51 6.83 14.59 -1.30
C MET A 51 7.12 16.08 -1.52
N ALA A 52 8.14 16.41 -2.33
CA ALA A 52 8.51 17.81 -2.58
C ALA A 52 7.37 18.64 -3.22
N ASP A 53 6.57 18.02 -4.10
CA ASP A 53 5.50 18.67 -4.86
C ASP A 53 4.09 18.31 -4.37
N GLY A 54 3.95 17.79 -3.14
CA GLY A 54 2.64 17.40 -2.56
C GLY A 54 2.68 16.07 -1.81
N ASN A 55 1.57 15.33 -1.83
CA ASN A 55 1.53 13.95 -1.33
C ASN A 55 1.74 12.96 -2.48
N GLY A 56 2.28 11.80 -2.13
CA GLY A 56 2.40 10.66 -3.02
C GLY A 56 2.20 9.35 -2.27
N VAL A 57 2.59 8.25 -2.90
CA VAL A 57 2.52 6.92 -2.31
C VAL A 57 3.91 6.32 -2.24
N ARG A 58 4.27 5.81 -1.06
CA ARG A 58 5.38 4.90 -0.87
C ARG A 58 4.87 3.48 -1.02
N VAL A 59 5.55 2.68 -1.85
CA VAL A 59 5.24 1.26 -2.03
C VAL A 59 6.46 0.46 -1.59
N ALA A 60 6.25 -0.53 -0.74
CA ALA A 60 7.30 -1.35 -0.16
C ALA A 60 7.03 -2.84 -0.37
N ILE A 61 8.11 -3.61 -0.45
CA ILE A 61 8.07 -5.07 -0.47
C ILE A 61 8.96 -5.63 0.63
N SER A 62 8.56 -6.79 1.16
CA SER A 62 9.32 -7.60 2.09
C SER A 62 9.47 -9.00 1.52
N TYR A 63 10.67 -9.32 1.02
CA TYR A 63 11.01 -10.59 0.37
C TYR A 63 11.83 -11.50 1.30
N ASP A 64 11.23 -12.59 1.77
CA ASP A 64 11.90 -13.62 2.54
C ASP A 64 12.29 -14.83 1.68
N ALA A 65 13.59 -15.04 1.42
CA ALA A 65 14.06 -16.18 0.64
C ALA A 65 14.19 -17.50 1.45
N GLY A 66 13.81 -17.52 2.72
CA GLY A 66 14.08 -18.62 3.67
C GLY A 66 15.57 -18.87 3.93
N ARG A 67 16.45 -18.10 3.29
CA ARG A 67 17.90 -18.20 3.35
C ARG A 67 18.52 -16.80 3.27
N TYR A 68 19.64 -16.65 3.94
CA TYR A 68 20.38 -15.41 4.00
C TYR A 68 21.52 -15.46 3.00
N ASP A 69 21.23 -14.97 1.80
CA ASP A 69 22.17 -15.05 0.68
C ASP A 69 22.04 -13.77 -0.15
N GLY A 70 23.14 -13.01 -0.22
CA GLY A 70 23.18 -11.76 -0.97
C GLY A 70 23.00 -11.91 -2.47
N SER A 71 23.03 -13.15 -3.00
CA SER A 71 22.66 -13.42 -4.39
C SER A 71 21.15 -13.56 -4.61
N CYS A 72 20.35 -13.70 -3.56
CA CYS A 72 18.89 -13.80 -3.67
C CYS A 72 18.27 -12.41 -3.77
N THR A 73 18.12 -11.93 -5.00
CA THR A 73 17.55 -10.61 -5.34
C THR A 73 16.22 -10.77 -6.06
N LEU A 74 15.16 -10.14 -5.55
CA LEU A 74 13.84 -10.09 -6.17
C LEU A 74 13.56 -8.67 -6.67
N THR A 75 13.22 -8.53 -7.94
CA THR A 75 12.72 -7.29 -8.52
C THR A 75 11.22 -7.41 -8.78
N VAL A 76 10.45 -6.44 -8.28
CA VAL A 76 8.99 -6.37 -8.41
C VAL A 76 8.62 -5.09 -9.14
N ALA A 77 7.99 -5.24 -10.30
CA ALA A 77 7.36 -4.12 -10.99
C ALA A 77 6.10 -3.68 -10.23
N ALA A 78 6.01 -2.38 -9.96
CA ALA A 78 4.84 -1.70 -9.40
C ALA A 78 4.27 -0.74 -10.43
N THR A 79 2.97 -0.82 -10.67
CA THR A 79 2.25 0.14 -11.52
C THR A 79 1.19 0.83 -10.70
N TRP A 80 0.94 2.11 -10.97
CA TRP A 80 -0.08 2.88 -10.26
C TRP A 80 -0.95 3.67 -11.21
N THR A 81 -2.18 3.94 -10.79
CA THR A 81 -3.14 4.81 -11.47
C THR A 81 -3.88 5.64 -10.44
N ASN A 82 -3.90 6.96 -10.65
CA ASN A 82 -4.79 7.87 -9.93
C ASN A 82 -6.14 7.88 -10.67
N GLN A 83 -7.15 7.26 -10.09
CA GLN A 83 -8.48 7.12 -10.69
C GLN A 83 -9.24 8.44 -10.73
N THR A 84 -8.86 9.41 -9.89
CA THR A 84 -9.47 10.75 -9.86
C THR A 84 -8.98 11.62 -11.02
N THR A 85 -7.68 11.59 -11.33
CA THR A 85 -7.07 12.46 -12.35
C THR A 85 -6.80 11.77 -13.68
N GLY A 86 -6.78 10.44 -13.70
CA GLY A 86 -6.36 9.62 -14.84
C GLY A 86 -4.85 9.51 -15.03
N ALA A 87 -4.04 10.11 -14.14
CA ALA A 87 -2.59 9.98 -14.19
C ALA A 87 -2.15 8.55 -13.82
N SER A 88 -1.02 8.10 -14.38
CA SER A 88 -0.48 6.77 -14.13
C SER A 88 1.04 6.75 -14.23
N GLY A 89 1.66 5.72 -13.68
CA GLY A 89 3.09 5.48 -13.81
C GLY A 89 3.50 4.10 -13.33
N GLU A 90 4.79 3.84 -13.39
CA GLU A 90 5.38 2.56 -12.99
C GLU A 90 6.78 2.75 -12.40
N GLY A 91 7.26 1.72 -11.72
CA GLY A 91 8.63 1.64 -11.24
C GLY A 91 8.94 0.28 -10.64
N ASP A 92 10.23 -0.05 -10.57
CA ASP A 92 10.70 -1.30 -10.01
C ASP A 92 11.13 -1.14 -8.55
N ILE A 93 10.90 -2.19 -7.76
CA ILE A 93 11.35 -2.31 -6.38
C ILE A 93 12.23 -3.55 -6.29
N THR A 94 13.51 -3.38 -5.94
CA THR A 94 14.45 -4.50 -5.84
C THR A 94 14.88 -4.73 -4.41
N ALA A 95 14.50 -5.89 -3.85
CA ALA A 95 14.85 -6.34 -2.51
C ALA A 95 15.88 -7.48 -2.56
N VAL A 96 16.79 -7.52 -1.57
CA VAL A 96 17.82 -8.56 -1.46
C VAL A 96 17.71 -9.25 -0.11
N SER A 97 17.65 -10.57 -0.08
CA SER A 97 17.52 -11.36 1.16
C SER A 97 18.86 -11.46 1.91
N VAL A 98 19.32 -10.37 2.53
CA VAL A 98 20.57 -10.29 3.33
C VAL A 98 20.31 -10.12 4.83
N ILE A 99 21.31 -10.44 5.66
CA ILE A 99 21.32 -10.13 7.10
C ILE A 99 21.67 -8.65 7.29
N ASP A 100 20.83 -7.91 8.03
CA ASP A 100 21.29 -6.72 8.74
C ASP A 100 21.91 -7.15 10.05
N GLY A 101 23.14 -6.71 10.29
CA GLY A 101 23.85 -7.00 11.54
C GLY A 101 23.20 -6.40 12.79
N HIS A 102 22.27 -5.43 12.66
CA HIS A 102 21.59 -4.79 13.79
C HIS A 102 20.12 -5.20 13.96
N TYR A 103 19.38 -5.40 12.87
CA TYR A 103 17.93 -5.65 12.92
C TYR A 103 17.50 -7.06 12.50
N GLY A 104 18.42 -7.91 12.03
CA GLY A 104 18.04 -9.10 11.28
C GLY A 104 17.44 -8.73 9.91
N PHE A 105 17.18 -9.74 9.07
CA PHE A 105 16.46 -9.70 7.78
C PHE A 105 16.28 -8.35 7.02
N ILE A 106 16.93 -8.17 5.85
CA ILE A 106 16.75 -6.98 4.95
C ILE A 106 16.21 -7.34 3.55
N GLY A 107 15.25 -8.25 3.46
CA GLY A 107 14.44 -8.36 2.22
C GLY A 107 13.55 -7.14 1.96
N TYR A 108 13.87 -5.97 2.48
CA TYR A 108 13.02 -4.79 2.46
C TYR A 108 13.52 -3.79 1.42
N ALA A 109 12.64 -3.39 0.51
CA ALA A 109 12.89 -2.30 -0.41
C ALA A 109 11.61 -1.51 -0.65
N ASN A 110 11.76 -0.24 -1.01
CA ASN A 110 10.62 0.62 -1.32
C ASN A 110 10.97 1.60 -2.43
N THR A 111 9.92 2.10 -3.07
CA THR A 111 9.96 3.22 -4.00
C THR A 111 8.86 4.22 -3.62
N GLN A 112 8.93 5.43 -4.18
CA GLN A 112 7.95 6.48 -3.97
C GLN A 112 7.46 7.01 -5.32
N PHE A 113 6.16 7.27 -5.40
CA PHE A 113 5.50 7.76 -6.60
C PHE A 113 4.81 9.09 -6.33
N ALA A 114 5.03 10.06 -7.22
CA ALA A 114 4.30 11.33 -7.26
C ALA A 114 2.92 11.13 -7.88
N THR A 115 2.01 10.51 -7.13
CA THR A 115 0.67 10.16 -7.63
C THR A 115 -0.28 11.35 -7.67
N GLY A 116 0.04 12.42 -6.93
CA GLY A 116 -0.88 13.51 -6.65
C GLY A 116 -2.01 13.09 -5.71
N SER A 117 -2.87 14.04 -5.36
CA SER A 117 -4.05 13.80 -4.53
C SER A 117 -5.11 12.97 -5.27
N GLY A 118 -5.87 12.17 -4.53
CA GLY A 118 -7.00 11.40 -5.06
C GLY A 118 -6.90 9.90 -4.77
N ASP A 119 -7.78 9.15 -5.42
CA ASP A 119 -7.86 7.69 -5.25
C ASP A 119 -6.81 7.01 -6.11
N VAL A 120 -5.86 6.32 -5.48
CA VAL A 120 -4.75 5.65 -6.13
C VAL A 120 -4.90 4.15 -5.99
N VAL A 121 -4.77 3.45 -7.12
CA VAL A 121 -4.67 2.00 -7.20
C VAL A 121 -3.26 1.63 -7.60
N ILE A 122 -2.63 0.71 -6.87
CA ILE A 122 -1.33 0.14 -7.18
C ILE A 122 -1.47 -1.36 -7.40
N THR A 123 -0.80 -1.88 -8.42
CA THR A 123 -0.65 -3.33 -8.65
C THR A 123 0.81 -3.72 -8.68
N LEU A 124 1.08 -4.97 -8.31
CA LEU A 124 2.42 -5.53 -8.22
C LEU A 124 2.51 -6.80 -9.05
N SER A 125 3.60 -6.96 -9.80
CA SER A 125 3.86 -8.15 -10.63
C SER A 125 3.85 -9.47 -9.83
N THR A 126 4.18 -9.43 -8.54
CA THR A 126 4.16 -10.59 -7.64
C THR A 126 2.76 -10.97 -7.15
N HIS A 127 1.79 -10.07 -7.28
CA HIS A 127 0.42 -10.23 -6.78
C HIS A 127 -0.61 -10.02 -7.91
N PRO A 128 -0.59 -10.86 -8.96
CA PRO A 128 -1.48 -10.68 -10.10
C PRO A 128 -2.96 -10.72 -9.68
N GLY A 129 -3.70 -9.68 -10.04
CA GLY A 129 -5.13 -9.53 -9.73
C GLY A 129 -5.44 -9.00 -8.34
N ALA A 130 -4.44 -8.72 -7.49
CA ALA A 130 -4.62 -8.00 -6.23
C ALA A 130 -4.18 -6.54 -6.36
N GLU A 131 -4.76 -5.68 -5.53
CA GLU A 131 -4.59 -4.23 -5.60
C GLU A 131 -4.34 -3.65 -4.20
N LEU A 132 -3.48 -2.64 -4.13
CA LEU A 132 -3.37 -1.72 -3.00
C LEU A 132 -4.16 -0.46 -3.37
N ARG A 133 -5.12 -0.06 -2.52
CA ARG A 133 -6.00 1.09 -2.76
C ARG A 133 -5.81 2.11 -1.65
N LEU A 134 -5.57 3.37 -2.02
CA LEU A 134 -5.32 4.46 -1.09
C LEU A 134 -6.04 5.73 -1.51
N THR A 135 -6.33 6.59 -0.54
CA THR A 135 -6.74 7.98 -0.78
C THR A 135 -5.62 8.91 -0.31
N VAL A 136 -5.01 9.63 -1.26
CA VAL A 136 -3.81 10.48 -1.11
C VAL A 136 -4.15 11.96 -0.93
#